data_AF-A0A950P4E0-F1
#
_entry.id   AF-A0A950P4E0-F1
#
_cell.length_a   1.000
_cell.length_b   1.000
_cell.length_c   1.000
_cell.angle_alpha   90.00
_cell.angle_beta   90.00
_cell.angle_gamma   90.00
#
_symmetry.space_group_name_H-M   'P 1'
#
loop_
_entity.id
_entity.type
_entity.pdbx_description
1 polymer ?
#
loop_
_entity_poly.entity_id
_entity_poly.type
_entity_poly.pdbx_seq_one_letter_code
_entity_poly.pdbx_strand_id
1 'polypeptide(L)'
;MREGAGSNTLNTLNVLVINKGSRSALINLHLPTSGQASVQRLLAPSASSTSGVTLAGQRLDGQAVWQGKERLETINPTSKGYVLRVRGESAALLTVQVGASTLVPPLRLSQGAVPLFGYE
;
A
#
# COMPACT_ATOMS: atom_id res chain seq x y z
N MET A 1 -26.06 -28.70 13.09
CA MET A 1 -24.92 -27.79 13.34
C MET A 1 -24.74 -26.92 12.11
N ARG A 2 -25.05 -25.63 12.20
CA ARG A 2 -24.77 -24.66 11.13
C ARG A 2 -23.43 -24.02 11.47
N GLU A 3 -22.39 -24.30 10.70
CA GLU A 3 -21.17 -23.49 10.70
C GLU A 3 -21.59 -22.05 10.40
N GLY A 4 -21.35 -21.16 11.36
CA GLY A 4 -21.58 -19.75 11.18
C GLY A 4 -20.68 -19.26 10.05
N ALA A 5 -21.28 -18.70 9.01
CA ALA A 5 -20.58 -17.91 8.02
C ALA A 5 -19.75 -16.86 8.74
N GLY A 6 -18.44 -17.07 8.81
CA GLY A 6 -17.51 -16.01 9.19
C GLY A 6 -17.81 -14.85 8.26
N SER A 7 -18.27 -13.74 8.82
CA SER A 7 -18.45 -12.48 8.10
C SER A 7 -17.27 -12.32 7.13
N ASN A 8 -17.57 -12.18 5.84
CA ASN A 8 -16.58 -12.04 4.78
C ASN A 8 -15.96 -10.62 4.86
N THR A 9 -15.42 -10.28 6.02
CA THR A 9 -14.90 -8.95 6.34
C THR A 9 -13.56 -8.83 5.66
N LEU A 10 -13.49 -7.93 4.68
CA LEU A 10 -12.25 -7.56 4.05
C LEU A 10 -11.59 -6.43 4.85
N ASN A 11 -10.27 -6.48 4.94
CA ASN A 11 -9.45 -5.39 5.45
C ASN A 11 -8.83 -4.63 4.28
N THR A 12 -8.56 -3.34 4.48
CA THR A 12 -7.85 -2.53 3.49
C THR A 12 -6.36 -2.48 3.80
N LEU A 13 -5.53 -2.95 2.87
CA LEU A 13 -4.09 -2.79 2.91
C LEU A 13 -3.69 -1.56 2.07
N ASN A 14 -2.97 -0.63 2.70
CA ASN A 14 -2.40 0.55 2.08
C ASN A 14 -0.88 0.43 2.02
N VAL A 15 -0.30 0.53 0.83
CA VAL A 15 1.15 0.46 0.59
C VAL A 15 1.60 1.80 0.00
N LEU A 16 2.35 2.56 0.80
CA LEU A 16 2.98 3.81 0.37
C LEU A 16 4.39 3.55 -0.14
N VAL A 17 4.65 3.90 -1.39
CA VAL A 17 5.97 3.82 -2.02
C VAL A 17 6.48 5.22 -2.33
N ILE A 18 7.62 5.60 -1.76
CA ILE A 18 8.27 6.90 -1.98
C ILE A 18 9.56 6.68 -2.76
N ASN A 19 9.63 7.19 -3.98
CA ASN A 19 10.85 7.17 -4.78
C ASN A 19 11.59 8.50 -4.62
N LYS A 20 12.65 8.47 -3.82
CA LYS A 20 13.52 9.63 -3.55
C LYS A 20 14.62 9.82 -4.61
N GLY A 21 14.78 8.90 -5.54
CA GLY A 21 15.77 9.00 -6.61
C GLY A 21 15.24 9.81 -7.80
N SER A 22 16.14 10.28 -8.67
CA SER A 22 15.79 11.02 -9.89
C SER A 22 15.28 10.12 -11.03
N ARG A 23 15.45 8.80 -10.92
CA ARG A 23 15.04 7.81 -11.94
C ARG A 23 13.76 7.10 -11.54
N SER A 24 12.98 6.69 -12.53
CA SER A 24 11.80 5.84 -12.31
C SER A 24 12.21 4.47 -11.77
N ALA A 25 11.44 3.95 -10.82
CA ALA A 25 11.56 2.62 -10.26
C ALA A 25 10.39 1.73 -10.70
N LEU A 26 10.64 0.44 -10.85
CA LEU A 26 9.62 -0.58 -11.08
C LEU A 26 9.62 -1.52 -9.88
N ILE A 27 8.50 -1.57 -9.15
CA ILE A 27 8.36 -2.35 -7.92
C ILE A 27 7.37 -3.48 -8.16
N ASN A 28 7.78 -4.71 -7.86
CA ASN A 28 6.90 -5.88 -7.86
C ASN A 28 6.43 -6.11 -6.42
N LEU A 29 5.14 -5.90 -6.16
CA LEU A 29 4.54 -6.09 -4.84
C LEU A 29 3.85 -7.44 -4.78
N HIS A 30 4.37 -8.33 -3.94
CA HIS A 30 3.77 -9.62 -3.65
C HIS A 30 2.81 -9.45 -2.46
N LEU A 31 1.54 -9.19 -2.77
CA LEU A 31 0.51 -8.99 -1.76
C LEU A 31 -0.32 -10.28 -1.62
N PRO A 32 -0.83 -10.60 -0.42
CA PRO A 32 -1.62 -11.81 -0.14
C PRO A 32 -3.08 -11.67 -0.60
N THR A 33 -3.27 -11.19 -1.83
CA THR A 33 -4.58 -11.00 -2.47
C THR A 33 -4.40 -10.89 -3.98
N SER A 34 -5.40 -11.38 -4.72
CA SER A 34 -5.50 -11.24 -6.17
C SER A 34 -6.55 -10.20 -6.61
N GLY A 35 -7.10 -9.43 -5.67
CA GLY A 35 -8.10 -8.40 -5.97
C GLY A 35 -7.54 -7.23 -6.79
N GLN A 36 -8.40 -6.49 -7.49
CA GLN A 36 -7.96 -5.25 -8.13
C GLN A 36 -7.48 -4.24 -7.09
N ALA A 37 -6.37 -3.56 -7.36
CA ALA A 37 -5.84 -2.50 -6.52
C ALA A 37 -6.04 -1.13 -7.18
N SER A 38 -6.31 -0.09 -6.37
CA SER A 38 -6.33 1.30 -6.81
C SER A 38 -5.01 1.98 -6.47
N VAL A 39 -4.56 2.89 -7.32
CA VAL A 39 -3.32 3.64 -7.17
C VAL A 39 -3.60 5.13 -7.24
N GLN A 40 -3.16 5.85 -6.22
CA GLN A 40 -3.07 7.30 -6.20
C GLN A 40 -1.60 7.71 -6.34
N ARG A 41 -1.33 8.79 -7.08
CA ARG A 41 0.04 9.26 -7.33
C ARG A 41 0.23 10.65 -6.76
N LEU A 42 1.29 10.82 -5.99
CA LEU A 42 1.80 12.11 -5.53
C LEU A 42 2.89 12.56 -6.50
N LEU A 43 2.62 13.61 -7.27
CA LEU A 43 3.51 14.13 -8.30
C LEU A 43 3.75 15.63 -8.08
N ALA A 44 4.96 16.08 -8.40
CA ALA A 44 5.33 17.49 -8.50
C ALA A 44 6.16 17.71 -9.79
N PRO A 45 6.35 18.95 -10.26
CA PRO A 45 7.25 19.23 -11.37
C PRO A 45 8.71 18.81 -11.10
N SER A 46 9.17 19.01 -9.87
CA SER A 46 10.51 18.62 -9.35
C SER A 46 10.46 18.43 -7.84
N ALA A 47 11.50 17.82 -7.26
CA ALA A 47 11.65 17.70 -5.80
C ALA A 47 11.70 19.04 -5.06
N SER A 48 12.17 20.11 -5.72
CA SER A 48 12.27 21.46 -5.16
C SER A 48 11.02 22.33 -5.39
N SER A 49 10.00 21.80 -6.08
CA SER A 49 8.85 22.60 -6.47
C SER A 49 7.99 22.98 -5.27
N THR A 50 7.67 24.27 -5.16
CA THR A 50 6.75 24.82 -4.15
C THR A 50 5.30 24.89 -4.65
N SER A 51 5.06 24.51 -5.90
CA SER A 51 3.74 24.55 -6.54
C SER A 51 3.55 23.39 -7.52
N GLY A 52 2.32 23.18 -7.99
CA GLY A 52 2.02 22.10 -8.93
C GLY A 52 2.11 20.70 -8.34
N VAL A 53 2.17 20.57 -7.01
CA VAL A 53 2.04 19.28 -6.32
C VAL A 53 0.61 18.79 -6.47
N THR A 54 0.45 17.52 -6.84
CA THR A 54 -0.85 16.88 -7.01
C THR A 54 -0.89 15.51 -6.35
N LEU A 55 -2.03 15.15 -5.76
CA LEU A 55 -2.37 13.80 -5.33
C LEU A 55 -3.54 13.31 -6.20
N ALA A 56 -3.38 12.16 -6.86
CA ALA A 56 -4.40 11.61 -7.77
C ALA A 56 -4.88 12.62 -8.82
N GLY A 57 -3.99 13.51 -9.30
CA GLY A 57 -4.32 14.55 -10.27
C GLY A 57 -5.00 15.81 -9.71
N GLN A 58 -5.27 15.86 -8.40
CA GLN A 58 -5.85 17.01 -7.73
C GLN A 58 -4.82 17.78 -6.91
N ARG A 59 -5.04 19.08 -6.71
CA ARG A 59 -4.22 19.94 -5.84
C ARG A 59 -5.07 20.47 -4.70
N LEU A 60 -4.46 20.72 -3.55
CA LEU A 60 -5.10 21.47 -2.47
C LEU A 60 -4.94 22.97 -2.74
N ASP A 61 -6.03 23.73 -2.61
CA ASP A 61 -5.96 25.19 -2.60
C ASP A 61 -5.63 25.77 -1.20
N GLY A 62 -5.61 27.09 -1.08
CA GLY A 62 -5.28 27.79 0.17
C GLY A 62 -6.30 27.57 1.30
N GLN A 63 -7.44 26.96 1.00
CA GLN A 63 -8.53 26.64 1.92
C GLN A 63 -8.62 25.13 2.18
N ALA A 64 -7.60 24.37 1.77
CA ALA A 64 -7.54 22.92 1.87
C ALA A 64 -8.67 22.19 1.12
N VAL A 65 -9.17 22.79 0.04
CA VAL A 65 -10.16 22.15 -0.85
C VAL A 65 -9.43 21.52 -2.04
N TRP A 66 -9.81 20.29 -2.37
CA TRP A 66 -9.29 19.59 -3.54
C TRP A 66 -9.84 20.20 -4.82
N GLN A 67 -8.93 20.61 -5.70
CA GLN A 67 -9.24 21.21 -6.99
C GLN A 67 -8.72 20.33 -8.13
N GLY A 68 -9.48 20.28 -9.22
CA GLY A 68 -9.17 19.48 -10.41
C GLY A 68 -9.87 18.11 -10.40
N LYS A 69 -9.62 17.33 -11.46
CA LYS A 69 -10.25 16.03 -11.67
C LYS A 69 -9.46 14.93 -10.97
N GLU A 70 -10.13 14.16 -10.13
CA GLU A 70 -9.55 12.94 -9.55
C GLU A 70 -9.24 11.91 -10.64
N ARG A 71 -8.04 11.32 -10.54
CA ARG A 71 -7.51 10.31 -11.44
C ARG A 71 -6.96 9.15 -10.63
N LEU A 72 -7.83 8.18 -10.35
CA LEU A 72 -7.46 6.88 -9.81
C LEU A 72 -7.03 5.96 -10.96
N GLU A 73 -5.89 5.31 -10.78
CA GLU A 73 -5.45 4.22 -11.65
C GLU A 73 -5.82 2.89 -11.00
N THR A 74 -6.25 1.90 -11.78
CA THR A 74 -6.44 0.55 -11.29
C THR A 74 -5.42 -0.39 -11.91
N ILE A 75 -4.90 -1.30 -11.09
CA ILE A 75 -3.98 -2.35 -11.55
C ILE A 75 -4.45 -3.71 -11.07
N ASN A 76 -4.31 -4.70 -11.93
CA ASN A 76 -4.58 -6.09 -11.62
C ASN A 76 -3.25 -6.80 -11.30
N PRO A 77 -3.25 -7.82 -10.42
CA PRO A 77 -2.06 -8.62 -10.18
C PRO A 77 -1.65 -9.38 -11.45
N THR A 78 -0.34 -9.61 -11.59
CA THR A 78 0.26 -10.42 -12.64
C THR A 78 0.92 -11.66 -12.04
N SER A 79 1.54 -12.50 -12.87
CA SER A 79 2.40 -13.61 -12.38
C SER A 79 3.58 -13.13 -11.52
N LYS A 80 3.95 -11.85 -11.59
CA LYS A 80 5.00 -11.21 -10.78
C LYS A 80 4.44 -10.40 -9.60
N GLY A 81 3.14 -10.55 -9.27
CA GLY A 81 2.43 -9.69 -8.33
C GLY A 81 1.96 -8.38 -8.96
N TYR A 82 1.73 -7.35 -8.16
CA TYR A 82 1.34 -6.02 -8.64
C TYR A 82 2.59 -5.28 -9.11
N VAL A 83 2.62 -4.92 -10.39
CA VAL A 83 3.75 -4.21 -11.00
C VAL A 83 3.47 -2.71 -10.94
N LEU A 84 4.12 -2.02 -10.00
CA LEU A 84 3.95 -0.58 -9.77
C LEU A 84 5.16 0.19 -10.29
N ARG A 85 4.96 0.97 -11.36
CA ARG A 85 5.95 1.96 -11.82
C ARG A 85 5.81 3.25 -11.01
N VAL A 86 6.90 3.74 -10.43
CA VAL A 86 6.93 5.00 -9.65
C VAL A 86 7.97 5.93 -10.26
N ARG A 87 7.57 7.14 -10.66
CA ARG A 87 8.49 8.13 -11.25
C ARG A 87 9.55 8.54 -10.23
N GLY A 88 10.69 9.06 -10.68
CA GLY A 88 11.63 9.74 -9.79
C GLY A 88 10.97 10.91 -9.06
N GLU A 89 11.47 11.22 -7.87
CA GLU A 89 11.04 12.35 -7.04
C GLU A 89 9.51 12.39 -6.84
N SER A 90 8.93 11.23 -6.54
CA SER A 90 7.47 11.09 -6.45
C SER A 90 7.07 9.98 -5.48
N ALA A 91 5.77 9.84 -5.24
CA ALA A 91 5.24 8.73 -4.47
C ALA A 91 3.97 8.15 -5.11
N ALA A 92 3.64 6.92 -4.72
CA ALA A 92 2.39 6.27 -5.06
C ALA A 92 1.82 5.57 -3.83
N LEU A 93 0.50 5.68 -3.64
CA LEU A 93 -0.26 4.94 -2.65
C LEU A 93 -1.08 3.88 -3.39
N LEU A 94 -0.79 2.62 -3.11
CA LEU A 94 -1.58 1.49 -3.58
C LEU A 94 -2.52 1.05 -2.46
N THR A 95 -3.79 0.86 -2.79
CA THR A 95 -4.83 0.39 -1.87
C THR A 95 -5.47 -0.86 -2.44
N VAL A 96 -5.57 -1.91 -1.63
CA VAL A 96 -6.16 -3.19 -2.03
C VAL A 96 -6.90 -3.85 -0.87
N GLN A 97 -7.92 -4.64 -1.17
CA GLN A 97 -8.62 -5.45 -0.18
C GLN A 97 -7.89 -6.77 0.07
N VAL A 98 -7.71 -7.12 1.35
CA VAL A 98 -7.10 -8.36 1.83
C VAL A 98 -8.04 -9.07 2.79
N GLY A 99 -7.82 -10.36 3.03
CA GLY A 99 -8.59 -11.11 4.01
C GLY A 99 -8.41 -10.55 5.43
N ALA A 100 -9.41 -10.72 6.30
CA ALA A 100 -9.36 -10.24 7.69
C ALA A 100 -8.09 -10.68 8.44
N SER A 101 -7.66 -11.94 8.23
CA SER A 101 -6.51 -12.54 8.90
C SER A 101 -5.16 -12.04 8.39
N THR A 102 -5.10 -11.35 7.23
CA THR A 102 -3.86 -10.92 6.60
C THR A 102 -3.06 -9.93 7.45
N LEU A 103 -3.74 -9.04 8.18
CA LEU A 103 -3.10 -8.00 8.97
C LEU A 103 -2.94 -8.37 10.46
N VAL A 104 -3.43 -9.56 10.85
CA VAL A 104 -3.26 -10.05 12.21
C VAL A 104 -1.83 -10.57 12.33
N PRO A 105 -1.03 -10.07 13.29
CA PRO A 105 0.29 -10.64 13.56
C PRO A 105 0.13 -12.14 13.80
N PRO A 106 1.03 -13.00 13.26
CA PRO A 106 0.97 -14.41 13.60
C PRO A 106 1.02 -14.51 15.13
N LEU A 107 0.06 -15.25 15.71
CA LEU A 107 0.11 -15.63 17.11
C LEU A 107 1.45 -16.36 17.28
N ARG A 108 2.44 -15.66 17.82
CA ARG A 108 3.62 -16.33 18.34
C ARG A 108 3.11 -17.11 19.52
N LEU A 109 2.77 -18.38 19.30
CA LEU A 109 2.86 -19.36 20.36
C LEU A 109 4.27 -19.18 20.90
N SER A 110 4.39 -18.64 22.10
CA SER A 110 5.65 -18.66 22.82
C SER A 110 6.06 -20.12 22.90
N GLN A 111 6.89 -20.57 21.96
CA GLN A 111 7.74 -21.72 22.23
C GLN A 111 8.47 -21.30 23.48
N GLY A 112 8.13 -21.95 24.59
CA GLY A 112 8.70 -21.69 25.89
C GLY A 112 10.20 -21.56 25.71
N ALA A 113 10.77 -20.48 26.25
CA ALA A 113 12.20 -20.33 26.31
C ALA A 113 12.72 -21.64 26.93
N VAL A 114 13.40 -22.46 26.13
CA VAL A 114 14.22 -23.55 26.67
C VAL A 114 15.36 -22.81 27.35
N PRO A 115 15.45 -22.78 28.69
CA PRO A 115 16.60 -22.16 29.33
C PRO A 115 17.84 -22.90 28.84
N LEU A 116 18.79 -22.16 28.26
CA LEU A 116 20.07 -22.67 27.78
C LEU A 116 21.04 -23.01 28.92
N PHE A 117 20.63 -22.86 30.18
CA PHE A 117 21.42 -23.19 31.35
C PHE A 117 20.55 -23.88 32.40
N GLY A 118 21.08 -24.97 32.95
CA GLY A 118 20.41 -25.89 33.87
C GLY A 118 20.09 -25.30 35.23
N TYR A 119 19.30 -26.06 35.99
CA TYR A 119 18.95 -25.81 37.38
C TYR A 119 20.11 -26.29 38.26
N GLU A 120 20.74 -25.38 38.99
CA GLU A 120 21.42 -25.69 40.25
C GLU A 120 20.61 -25.11 41.40
#